data_AF-A0A955VCV7-F1
#
_entry.id   AF-A0A955VCV7-F1
#
_cell.length_a   1.000
_cell.length_b   1.000
_cell.length_c   1.000
_cell.angle_alpha   90.00
_cell.angle_beta   90.00
_cell.angle_gamma   90.00
#
_symmetry.space_group_name_H-M   'P 1'
#
loop_
_entity.id
_entity.type
_entity.pdbx_description
1 polymer ?
#
loop_
_entity_poly.entity_id
_entity_poly.type
_entity_poly.pdbx_seq_one_letter_code
_entity_poly.pdbx_strand_id
1 'polypeptide(L)'
;RLDDPVGATSVHLACGVLGTILVGVFSKSEAVGLGLAYGGGADLLATQLMGVGAVAAFTLATSALLWFVLKTAFGIRVSDEEEHIGLDISEHKMEAYPNDANSGPATPMARLELPDVELALGRAATTET
;
A
#
# COMPACT_ATOMS: atom_id res chain seq x y z
N ARG A 1 -7.17 -16.42 6.48
CA ARG A 1 -6.04 -15.63 7.04
C ARG A 1 -5.97 -14.34 6.23
N LEU A 2 -5.87 -13.19 6.89
CA LEU A 2 -5.74 -11.90 6.20
C LEU A 2 -4.25 -11.63 5.97
N ASP A 3 -3.87 -11.22 4.77
CA ASP A 3 -2.49 -10.90 4.43
C ASP A 3 -2.27 -9.39 4.51
N ASP A 4 -1.50 -8.96 5.50
CA ASP A 4 -1.12 -7.57 5.76
C ASP A 4 0.39 -7.45 5.58
N PRO A 5 0.86 -7.14 4.35
CA PRO A 5 2.26 -7.33 3.97
C PRO A 5 3.24 -6.48 4.77
N VAL A 6 2.77 -5.34 5.29
CA VAL A 6 3.59 -4.37 6.05
C VAL A 6 3.17 -4.25 7.52
N GLY A 7 2.16 -5.01 7.95
CA GLY A 7 1.61 -4.90 9.29
C GLY A 7 0.88 -3.57 9.56
N ALA A 8 0.31 -2.94 8.53
CA ALA A 8 -0.34 -1.63 8.67
C ALA A 8 -1.53 -1.68 9.64
N THR A 9 -2.27 -2.78 9.66
CA THR A 9 -3.45 -2.94 10.53
C THR A 9 -3.07 -3.03 12.00
N SER A 10 -1.95 -3.68 12.34
CA SER A 10 -1.52 -3.77 13.74
C SER A 10 -0.96 -2.43 14.23
N VAL A 11 -0.07 -1.80 13.45
CA VAL A 11 0.64 -0.58 13.90
C VAL A 11 -0.18 0.70 13.77
N HIS A 12 -1.08 0.80 12.79
CA HIS A 12 -1.86 2.04 12.58
C HIS A 12 -3.29 1.90 13.09
N LEU A 13 -4.00 0.81 12.76
CA LEU A 13 -5.39 0.65 13.21
C LEU A 13 -5.44 0.27 14.70
N ALA A 14 -4.80 -0.83 15.11
CA ALA A 14 -4.91 -1.29 16.50
C ALA A 14 -4.24 -0.33 17.49
N CYS A 15 -2.96 0.03 17.26
CA CYS A 15 -2.27 0.99 18.14
C CYS A 15 -2.90 2.39 18.07
N GLY A 16 -3.40 2.82 16.90
CA GLY A 16 -4.08 4.11 16.76
C GLY A 16 -5.35 4.18 17.60
N VAL A 17 -6.24 3.19 17.44
CA VAL A 17 -7.48 3.09 18.23
C VAL A 17 -7.18 3.03 19.73
N LEU A 18 -6.24 2.15 20.12
CA LEU A 18 -5.86 2.03 21.53
C LEU A 18 -5.30 3.35 22.06
N GLY A 19 -4.38 3.99 21.34
CA GLY A 19 -3.79 5.28 21.72
C GLY A 19 -4.85 6.36 21.92
N THR A 20 -5.81 6.48 21.00
CA THR A 20 -6.91 7.45 21.11
C THR A 20 -7.78 7.20 22.34
N ILE A 21 -8.07 5.94 22.68
CA ILE A 21 -8.80 5.57 23.89
C ILE A 21 -7.98 5.93 25.15
N LEU A 22 -6.68 5.64 25.14
CA LEU A 22 -5.79 5.91 26.27
C LEU A 22 -5.66 7.41 26.57
N VAL A 23 -5.82 8.30 25.58
CA VAL A 23 -5.96 9.76 25.85
C VAL A 23 -7.15 10.03 26.78
N GLY A 24 -8.29 9.39 26.51
CA GLY A 24 -9.49 9.54 27.33
C GLY A 24 -9.34 9.01 28.77
N VAL A 25 -8.46 8.04 28.96
CA VAL A 25 -8.20 7.44 30.29
C VAL A 25 -7.12 8.21 31.05
N PHE A 26 -6.02 8.59 30.37
CA PHE A 26 -4.78 9.01 31.01
C PHE A 26 -4.32 10.43 30.65
N SER A 27 -5.12 11.26 29.98
CA SER A 27 -4.73 12.66 29.74
C SER A 27 -4.54 13.41 31.07
N LYS A 28 -3.47 14.22 31.14
CA LYS A 28 -3.26 15.25 32.16
C LYS A 28 -3.12 16.66 31.56
N SER A 29 -3.46 16.79 30.28
CA SER A 29 -3.27 18.02 29.52
C SER A 29 -4.42 19.00 29.80
N GLU A 30 -4.10 20.24 30.16
CA GLU A 30 -5.12 21.29 30.29
C GLU A 30 -5.78 21.65 28.96
N ALA A 31 -5.06 21.51 27.84
CA ALA A 31 -5.60 21.80 26.51
C ALA A 31 -6.63 20.76 26.01
N VAL A 32 -6.56 19.53 26.54
CA VAL A 32 -7.42 18.41 26.12
C VAL A 32 -8.44 18.04 27.20
N GLY A 33 -8.12 18.32 28.48
CA GLY A 33 -8.88 17.89 29.64
C GLY A 33 -8.21 16.73 30.37
N LEU A 34 -8.59 16.56 31.64
CA LEU A 34 -8.15 15.43 32.46
C LEU A 34 -8.84 14.13 31.99
N GLY A 35 -8.10 13.03 31.98
CA GLY A 35 -8.61 11.70 31.70
C GLY A 35 -9.33 11.09 32.89
N LEU A 36 -10.05 10.00 32.63
CA LEU A 36 -10.84 9.27 33.63
C LEU A 36 -10.02 8.89 34.88
N ALA A 37 -8.78 8.43 34.71
CA ALA A 37 -7.90 8.00 35.80
C ALA A 37 -7.41 9.17 36.67
N TYR A 38 -7.60 10.41 36.24
CA TYR A 38 -7.12 11.63 36.92
C TYR A 38 -8.28 12.55 37.34
N GLY A 39 -9.50 12.03 37.40
CA GLY A 39 -10.66 12.76 37.93
C GLY A 39 -11.37 13.66 36.92
N GLY A 40 -11.07 13.56 35.63
CA GLY A 40 -11.74 14.34 34.58
C GLY A 40 -13.13 13.83 34.18
N GLY A 41 -13.66 12.82 34.85
CA GLY A 41 -14.94 12.21 34.52
C GLY A 41 -14.90 11.37 33.24
N ALA A 42 -16.08 11.03 32.72
CA ALA A 42 -16.23 10.15 31.54
C ALA A 42 -16.30 10.92 30.20
N ASP A 43 -16.44 12.25 30.23
CA ASP A 43 -16.73 13.07 29.05
C ASP A 43 -15.60 12.99 28.01
N LEU A 44 -14.34 13.09 28.45
CA LEU A 44 -13.21 12.97 27.54
C LEU A 44 -13.12 11.58 26.93
N LEU A 45 -13.31 10.51 27.72
CA LEU A 45 -13.30 9.13 27.21
C LEU A 45 -14.44 8.90 26.20
N ALA A 46 -15.64 9.39 26.48
CA ALA A 46 -16.78 9.32 25.56
C ALA A 46 -16.48 10.07 24.25
N THR A 47 -15.86 11.25 24.33
CA THR A 47 -15.43 12.02 23.17
C THR A 47 -14.42 11.26 22.32
N GLN A 48 -13.41 10.65 22.94
CA GLN A 48 -12.42 9.84 22.22
C GLN A 48 -13.04 8.61 21.54
N LEU A 49 -13.97 7.92 22.21
CA LEU A 49 -14.69 6.78 21.63
C LEU A 49 -15.58 7.19 20.45
N MET A 50 -16.30 8.32 20.57
CA MET A 50 -17.06 8.89 19.45
C MET A 50 -16.14 9.26 18.28
N GLY A 51 -14.97 9.84 18.56
CA GLY A 51 -13.96 10.16 17.54
C GLY A 51 -13.47 8.92 16.79
N VAL A 52 -13.11 7.85 17.52
CA VAL A 52 -12.75 6.55 16.92
C VAL A 52 -13.88 6.03 16.03
N GLY A 53 -15.12 6.02 16.54
CA GLY A 53 -16.27 5.54 15.79
C GLY A 53 -16.54 6.36 14.52
N ALA A 54 -16.45 7.69 14.61
CA ALA A 54 -16.64 8.58 13.48
C ALA A 54 -15.58 8.38 12.40
N VAL A 55 -14.30 8.28 12.79
CA VAL A 55 -13.20 8.02 11.85
C VAL A 55 -13.32 6.63 11.23
N ALA A 56 -13.66 5.60 12.01
CA ALA A 56 -13.87 4.25 11.50
C ALA A 56 -15.03 4.20 10.50
N ALA A 57 -16.17 4.81 10.81
CA ALA A 57 -17.31 4.86 9.90
C ALA A 57 -16.96 5.58 8.59
N PHE A 58 -16.32 6.75 8.68
CA PHE A 58 -15.89 7.51 7.50
C PHE A 58 -14.91 6.74 6.64
N THR A 59 -13.83 6.22 7.24
CA THR A 59 -12.76 5.51 6.51
C THR A 59 -13.26 4.21 5.89
N LEU A 60 -14.07 3.42 6.60
CA LEU A 60 -14.64 2.18 6.04
C LEU A 60 -15.60 2.49 4.89
N ALA A 61 -16.50 3.46 5.05
CA ALA A 61 -17.46 3.82 4.01
C ALA A 61 -16.78 4.37 2.75
N THR A 62 -15.87 5.34 2.92
CA THR A 62 -15.17 5.98 1.80
C THR A 62 -14.21 5.02 1.10
N SER A 63 -13.41 4.27 1.86
CA SER A 63 -12.52 3.27 1.27
C SER A 63 -13.29 2.16 0.58
N ALA A 64 -14.36 1.62 1.18
CA ALA A 64 -15.17 0.58 0.54
C ALA A 64 -15.77 1.06 -0.79
N LEU A 65 -16.29 2.29 -0.81
CA LEU A 65 -16.81 2.92 -2.04
C LEU A 65 -15.70 3.09 -3.08
N LEU A 66 -14.55 3.64 -2.69
CA LEU A 66 -13.41 3.85 -3.58
C LEU A 66 -12.91 2.53 -4.17
N TRP A 67 -12.66 1.53 -3.33
CA TRP A 67 -12.21 0.21 -3.77
C TRP A 67 -13.23 -0.48 -4.67
N PHE A 68 -14.53 -0.34 -4.39
CA PHE A 68 -15.58 -0.87 -5.25
C PHE A 68 -15.57 -0.22 -6.65
N VAL A 69 -15.46 1.11 -6.70
CA VAL A 69 -15.38 1.85 -7.98
C VAL A 69 -14.12 1.45 -8.75
N LEU A 70 -12.95 1.43 -8.11
CA LEU A 70 -11.70 1.04 -8.78
C LEU A 70 -11.75 -0.40 -9.29
N LYS A 71 -12.28 -1.33 -8.49
CA LYS A 71 -12.43 -2.74 -8.86
C LYS A 71 -13.32 -2.92 -10.09
N THR A 72 -14.40 -2.15 -10.20
CA THR A 72 -15.37 -2.28 -11.30
C THR A 72 -14.97 -1.52 -12.55
N ALA A 73 -14.29 -0.37 -12.41
CA ALA A 73 -13.89 0.47 -13.54
C ALA A 73 -12.55 0.05 -14.18
N PHE A 74 -11.58 -0.38 -13.38
CA PHE A 74 -10.20 -0.62 -13.85
C PHE A 74 -9.66 -2.01 -13.51
N GLY A 75 -10.09 -2.57 -12.38
CA GLY A 75 -9.38 -3.69 -11.75
C GLY A 75 -8.17 -3.17 -10.96
N ILE A 76 -7.93 -3.75 -9.78
CA ILE A 76 -6.92 -3.25 -8.81
C ILE A 76 -5.81 -4.26 -8.49
N ARG A 77 -5.92 -5.48 -9.02
CA ARG A 77 -4.96 -6.57 -8.80
C ARG A 77 -4.54 -7.09 -10.17
N VAL A 78 -3.25 -7.38 -10.31
CA VAL A 78 -2.67 -8.01 -11.49
C VAL A 78 -3.20 -9.43 -11.67
N SER A 79 -2.93 -10.06 -12.82
CA SER A 79 -3.27 -11.47 -13.02
C SER A 79 -2.48 -12.40 -12.09
N ASP A 80 -2.99 -13.60 -11.82
CA ASP A 80 -2.31 -14.59 -10.97
C ASP A 80 -0.91 -14.96 -11.51
N GLU A 81 -0.74 -14.95 -12.84
CA GLU A 81 0.54 -15.20 -13.51
C GLU A 81 1.55 -14.06 -13.23
N GLU A 82 1.12 -12.81 -13.40
CA GLU A 82 1.95 -11.62 -13.11
C GLU A 82 2.27 -11.50 -11.61
N GLU A 83 1.32 -11.86 -10.73
CA GLU A 83 1.55 -11.91 -9.29
C GLU A 83 2.61 -12.95 -8.92
N HIS A 84 2.63 -14.10 -9.60
CA HIS A 84 3.61 -15.17 -9.35
C HIS A 84 5.00 -14.83 -9.86
N ILE A 85 5.09 -14.15 -11.01
CA ILE A 85 6.37 -13.69 -11.59
C ILE A 85 6.94 -12.51 -10.79
N GLY A 86 6.08 -11.63 -10.26
CA GLY A 86 6.44 -10.44 -9.50
C GLY A 86 6.39 -9.14 -10.32
N LEU A 87 5.90 -8.06 -9.70
CA LEU A 87 5.62 -6.78 -10.38
C LEU A 87 6.88 -6.03 -10.85
N ASP A 88 8.04 -6.31 -10.25
CA ASP A 88 9.31 -5.75 -10.72
C ASP A 88 9.60 -6.21 -12.16
N ILE A 89 9.31 -7.48 -12.48
CA ILE A 89 9.53 -8.05 -13.80
C ILE A 89 8.35 -7.75 -14.73
N SER A 90 7.11 -7.98 -14.27
CA SER A 90 5.93 -7.88 -15.14
C SER A 90 5.60 -6.43 -15.54
N GLU A 91 5.74 -5.47 -14.61
CA GLU A 91 5.41 -4.06 -14.88
C GLU A 91 6.66 -3.21 -15.17
N HIS A 92 7.75 -3.44 -14.43
CA HIS A 92 8.94 -2.58 -14.48
C HIS A 92 10.08 -3.15 -15.33
N LYS A 93 9.97 -4.41 -15.79
CA LYS A 93 10.97 -5.12 -16.61
C LYS A 93 12.38 -5.07 -16.01
N MET A 94 12.46 -5.11 -14.68
CA MET A 94 13.71 -5.00 -13.93
C MET A 94 13.72 -5.95 -12.73
N GLU A 95 14.90 -6.28 -12.24
CA GLU A 95 15.06 -7.04 -10.99
C GLU A 95 15.49 -6.07 -9.89
N ALA A 96 14.77 -6.06 -8.76
CA ALA A 96 15.14 -5.23 -7.62
C ALA A 96 16.48 -5.65 -6.98
N TYR A 97 16.83 -6.93 -7.03
CA TYR A 97 18.02 -7.50 -6.39
C TYR A 97 18.80 -8.49 -7.30
N PRO A 98 19.64 -7.99 -8.22
CA PRO A 98 20.31 -8.82 -9.25
C PRO A 98 21.40 -9.79 -8.75
N ASN A 99 21.88 -9.61 -7.51
CA ASN A 99 23.04 -10.35 -6.97
C ASN A 99 22.70 -11.29 -5.80
N ASP A 100 21.42 -11.41 -5.44
CA ASP A 100 20.99 -12.26 -4.34
C ASP A 100 20.81 -13.70 -4.87
N ALA A 101 21.51 -14.66 -4.24
CA ALA A 101 21.54 -16.08 -4.63
C ALA A 101 20.19 -16.83 -4.47
N ASN A 102 19.12 -16.11 -4.10
CA ASN A 102 17.75 -16.61 -3.98
C ASN A 102 16.78 -15.91 -4.95
N SER A 103 17.30 -15.16 -5.93
CA SER A 103 16.55 -14.92 -7.17
C SER A 103 16.19 -16.29 -7.73
N GLY A 104 14.89 -16.62 -7.77
CA GLY A 104 14.39 -17.82 -8.44
C GLY A 104 15.00 -17.89 -9.85
N PRO A 105 15.13 -19.09 -10.46
CA PRO A 105 15.90 -19.24 -11.69
C PRO A 105 15.45 -18.16 -12.65
N ALA A 106 16.38 -17.24 -12.96
CA ALA A 106 16.19 -16.26 -14.00
C ALA A 106 15.74 -17.09 -15.20
N THR A 107 14.44 -17.04 -15.51
CA THR A 107 13.98 -17.62 -16.76
C THR A 107 14.79 -16.81 -17.75
N PRO A 108 15.74 -17.43 -18.48
CA PRO A 108 16.58 -16.68 -19.38
C PRO A 108 15.59 -15.98 -20.27
N MET A 109 15.52 -14.65 -20.16
CA MET A 109 14.62 -13.81 -20.93
C MET A 109 14.81 -14.30 -22.35
N ALA A 110 13.85 -15.11 -22.80
CA ALA A 110 13.93 -15.74 -24.09
C ALA A 110 14.08 -14.54 -24.98
N ARG A 111 15.26 -14.44 -25.59
CA ARG A 111 15.67 -13.35 -26.47
C ARG A 111 14.43 -13.06 -27.29
N LEU A 112 13.74 -11.98 -26.92
CA LEU A 112 12.56 -11.54 -27.62
C LEU A 112 13.22 -11.04 -28.89
N GLU A 113 13.26 -11.92 -29.89
CA GLU A 113 13.70 -11.61 -31.24
C GLU A 113 12.70 -10.58 -31.73
N LEU A 114 12.95 -9.32 -31.35
CA LEU A 114 12.34 -8.17 -31.97
C LEU A 114 12.78 -8.27 -33.42
N PRO A 115 11.85 -8.53 -34.36
CA PRO A 115 12.21 -8.55 -35.75
C PRO A 115 12.70 -7.15 -36.12
N ASP A 116 13.95 -7.07 -36.55
CA ASP A 116 14.46 -6.07 -37.48
C ASP A 116 14.54 -4.60 -37.03
N VAL A 117 15.05 -4.33 -35.82
CA VAL A 117 15.58 -2.96 -35.50
C VAL A 117 16.89 -2.67 -36.26
N GLU A 118 17.50 -3.68 -36.90
CA GLU A 118 18.65 -3.50 -37.78
C GLU A 118 18.27 -2.82 -39.12
N LEU A 119 16.99 -2.90 -39.53
CA LEU A 119 16.51 -2.26 -40.76
C LEU A 119 16.37 -0.74 -40.64
N ALA A 120 16.25 -0.21 -39.41
CA ALA A 120 16.08 1.23 -39.16
C ALA A 120 17.43 1.98 -39.08
N LEU A 121 18.51 1.30 -38.72
CA LEU A 121 19.84 1.92 -38.56
C LEU A 121 20.74 1.75 -39.79
N GLY A 122 20.49 0.77 -40.65
CA GLY A 122 21.29 0.50 -41.85
C GLY A 122 21.08 1.44 -43.05
N ARG A 123 20.14 2.40 -42.99
CA ARG A 123 19.86 3.35 -44.10
C ARG A 123 20.42 4.76 -43.92
N ALA A 124 21.03 5.08 -42.78
CA ALA A 124 21.52 6.44 -42.51
C ALA A 124 22.99 6.69 -42.90
N ALA A 125 23.71 5.69 -43.43
CA ALA A 125 25.18 5.77 -43.58
C ALA A 125 25.71 5.91 -45.03
N THR A 126 24.86 6.13 -46.05
CA THR A 126 25.35 6.29 -47.43
C THR A 126 24.60 7.37 -48.22
N THR A 127 24.84 8.64 -47.89
CA THR A 127 24.78 9.76 -48.85
C THR A 127 25.34 10.98 -48.14
N GLU A 128 26.60 11.32 -48.42
CA GLU A 128 26.98 12.65 -48.91
C GLU A 128 28.46 12.62 -49.32
N THR A 129 28.69 13.16 -50.52
CA THR A 129 29.93 13.35 -51.26
C THR A 129 30.86 14.38 -50.63
#